data_AF-A0A1T4LQJ2-F1
#
_entry.id   AF-A0A1T4LQJ2-F1
#
_cell.length_a   1.000
_cell.length_b   1.000
_cell.length_c   1.000
_cell.angle_alpha   90.00
_cell.angle_beta   90.00
_cell.angle_gamma   90.00
#
_symmetry.space_group_name_H-M   'P 1'
#
loop_
_entity.id
_entity.type
_entity.pdbx_description
1 polymer ?
#
loop_
_entity_poly.entity_id
_entity_poly.type
_entity_poly.pdbx_seq_one_letter_code
_entity_poly.pdbx_strand_id
1 'polypeptide(L)'
;MKVAHMRKIELDLKLKLFKYQVLSLIEFEEKLVLINEELSGNIHAPKILGYEEAKVQRGTRIFKNNILECLEDEKYYIEKRNASLFAVREIMFYLQELDDVEIDLLERVYWFEQNYDRIAEVYSYDKSTICRKKEAILQKLQRVSHRRHI
;
A
#
# COMPACT_ATOMS: atom_id res chain seq x y z
N MET A 1 5.82 -7.45 -31.15
CA MET A 1 6.04 -8.39 -30.02
C MET A 1 6.73 -7.75 -28.79
N LYS A 2 7.83 -7.01 -28.92
CA LYS A 2 8.58 -6.47 -27.75
C LYS A 2 7.78 -5.56 -26.80
N VAL A 3 6.92 -4.68 -27.34
CA VAL A 3 6.12 -3.72 -26.53
C VAL A 3 5.07 -4.43 -25.66
N ALA A 4 4.39 -5.44 -26.19
CA ALA A 4 3.42 -6.22 -25.42
C ALA A 4 4.10 -7.00 -24.29
N HIS A 5 5.27 -7.59 -24.54
CA HIS A 5 6.02 -8.29 -23.50
C HIS A 5 6.43 -7.36 -22.36
N MET A 6 6.93 -6.15 -22.69
CA MET A 6 7.29 -5.12 -21.71
C MET A 6 6.11 -4.69 -20.82
N ARG A 7 4.94 -4.41 -21.40
CA ARG A 7 3.74 -4.00 -20.64
C ARG A 7 3.24 -5.08 -19.69
N LYS A 8 3.37 -6.35 -20.09
CA LYS A 8 2.99 -7.47 -19.23
C LYS A 8 3.94 -7.59 -18.02
N ILE A 9 5.25 -7.42 -18.23
CA ILE A 9 6.23 -7.38 -17.13
C ILE A 9 5.90 -6.22 -16.17
N GLU A 10 5.57 -5.05 -16.71
CA GLU A 10 5.17 -3.90 -15.91
C GLU A 10 3.92 -4.22 -15.05
N LEU A 11 2.89 -4.84 -15.63
CA LEU A 11 1.70 -5.23 -14.89
C LEU A 11 2.00 -6.26 -13.78
N ASP A 12 2.82 -7.28 -14.06
CA ASP A 12 3.24 -8.26 -13.05
C ASP A 12 4.00 -7.59 -11.90
N LEU A 13 4.85 -6.59 -12.20
CA LEU A 13 5.53 -5.79 -11.18
C LEU A 13 4.55 -4.94 -10.36
N LYS A 14 3.57 -4.27 -10.99
CA LYS A 14 2.57 -3.48 -10.28
C LYS A 14 1.72 -4.37 -9.35
N LEU A 15 1.35 -5.58 -9.79
CA LEU A 15 0.63 -6.55 -8.96
C LEU A 15 1.47 -7.04 -7.77
N LYS A 16 2.78 -7.31 -7.96
CA LYS A 16 3.70 -7.63 -6.85
C LYS A 16 3.81 -6.51 -5.83
N LEU A 17 3.86 -5.26 -6.30
CA LEU A 17 3.98 -4.09 -5.43
C LEU A 17 2.65 -3.69 -4.79
N PHE A 18 1.51 -4.22 -5.24
CA PHE A 18 0.18 -3.80 -4.81
C PHE A 18 0.01 -3.88 -3.29
N LYS A 19 0.36 -5.02 -2.69
CA LYS A 19 0.34 -5.22 -1.23
C LYS A 19 1.15 -4.16 -0.50
N TYR A 20 2.37 -3.90 -0.95
CA TYR A 20 3.23 -2.88 -0.36
C TYR A 20 2.59 -1.50 -0.46
N GLN A 21 2.02 -1.13 -1.62
CA GLN A 21 1.35 0.16 -1.79
C GLN A 21 0.12 0.33 -0.88
N VAL A 22 -0.65 -0.73 -0.65
CA VAL A 22 -1.78 -0.71 0.29
C VAL A 22 -1.29 -0.52 1.73
N LEU A 23 -0.26 -1.27 2.14
CA LEU A 23 0.29 -1.16 3.49
C LEU A 23 0.93 0.22 3.74
N SER A 24 1.71 0.73 2.78
CA SER A 24 2.29 2.07 2.86
C SER A 24 1.22 3.15 2.92
N LEU A 25 0.08 2.98 2.23
CA LEU A 25 -1.02 3.94 2.33
C LEU A 25 -1.55 4.03 3.76
N ILE A 26 -1.74 2.89 4.44
CA ILE A 26 -2.17 2.86 5.85
C ILE A 26 -1.14 3.56 6.73
N GLU A 27 0.14 3.22 6.57
CA GLU A 27 1.23 3.83 7.34
C GLU A 27 1.29 5.35 7.13
N PHE A 28 1.17 5.83 5.89
CA PHE A 28 1.21 7.27 5.61
C PHE A 28 0.00 8.00 6.18
N GLU A 29 -1.19 7.39 6.17
CA GLU A 29 -2.38 7.96 6.82
C GLU A 29 -2.18 8.07 8.33
N GLU A 30 -1.68 7.02 8.98
CA GLU A 30 -1.36 7.05 10.42
C GLU A 30 -0.34 8.15 10.75
N LYS A 31 0.70 8.33 9.92
CA LYS A 31 1.67 9.41 10.08
C LYS A 31 1.03 10.79 9.93
N LEU A 32 0.16 10.98 8.95
CA LEU A 32 -0.54 12.25 8.74
C LEU A 32 -1.49 12.58 9.90
N VAL A 33 -2.16 11.58 10.49
CA VAL A 33 -2.98 11.78 11.69
C VAL A 33 -2.12 12.29 12.85
N LEU A 34 -0.97 11.66 13.12
CA LEU A 34 -0.06 12.10 14.19
C LEU A 34 0.49 13.51 13.95
N ILE A 35 0.85 13.84 12.71
CA ILE A 35 1.32 15.18 12.35
C ILE A 35 0.21 16.23 12.57
N ASN A 36 -1.03 15.91 12.22
CA ASN A 36 -2.17 16.79 12.45
C ASN A 36 -2.46 16.98 13.95
N GLU A 37 -2.31 15.94 14.77
CA GLU A 37 -2.41 16.07 16.24
C GLU A 37 -1.35 17.01 16.82
N GLU A 38 -0.11 16.92 16.33
CA GLU A 38 1.01 17.79 16.71
C GLU A 38 0.75 19.25 16.27
N LEU A 39 0.34 19.45 15.00
CA LEU A 39 0.05 20.77 14.43
C LEU A 39 -1.18 21.45 15.04
N SER A 40 -2.20 20.68 15.42
CA SER A 40 -3.40 21.21 16.09
C SER A 40 -3.15 21.61 17.55
N GLY A 41 -1.95 21.40 18.07
CA GLY A 41 -1.62 21.67 19.47
C GLY A 41 -2.33 20.75 20.46
N ASN A 42 -2.90 19.63 19.97
CA ASN A 42 -3.58 18.62 20.79
C ASN A 42 -2.61 17.64 21.46
N ILE A 43 -1.31 17.94 21.45
CA ILE A 43 -0.34 17.32 22.34
C ILE A 43 -0.70 17.78 23.75
N HIS A 44 -1.37 16.92 24.50
CA HIS A 44 -1.59 17.19 25.91
C HIS A 44 -0.22 17.40 26.56
N ALA A 45 0.00 18.60 27.10
CA ALA A 45 1.06 18.81 28.08
C ALA A 45 0.92 17.71 29.15
N PRO A 46 2.01 17.07 29.59
CA PRO A 46 1.92 16.05 30.62
C PRO A 46 1.11 16.59 31.79
N LYS A 47 -0.03 15.95 32.11
CA LYS A 47 -0.87 16.33 33.25
C LYS A 47 0.01 16.26 34.51
N ILE A 48 0.31 17.41 35.10
CA ILE A 48 0.94 17.48 36.41
C ILE A 48 -0.15 17.11 37.43
N LEU A 49 -0.09 15.92 38.04
CA LEU A 49 -1.13 15.46 38.97
C LEU A 49 -0.93 16.01 40.40
N GLY A 50 0.17 16.74 40.66
CA GLY A 50 0.38 17.42 41.95
C GLY A 50 1.70 18.20 42.10
N TYR A 51 1.80 18.97 43.21
CA TYR A 51 2.93 19.87 43.53
C TYR A 51 4.26 19.11 43.74
N GLU A 52 4.19 17.88 44.27
CA GLU A 52 5.37 17.04 44.48
C GLU A 52 5.85 16.36 43.18
N GLU A 53 4.97 16.03 42.24
CA GLU A 53 5.34 15.50 40.90
C GLU A 53 6.03 16.56 40.03
N ALA A 54 5.64 17.83 40.16
CA ALA A 54 6.23 18.95 39.43
C ALA A 54 7.73 19.14 39.75
N LYS A 55 8.18 18.80 40.98
CA LYS A 55 9.58 18.89 41.40
C LYS A 55 10.46 17.80 40.78
N VAL A 56 9.88 16.67 40.38
CA VAL A 56 10.60 15.51 39.81
C VAL A 56 10.70 15.60 38.29
N GLN A 57 9.96 16.51 37.64
CA GLN A 57 10.13 16.82 36.22
C GLN A 57 11.49 17.49 35.97
N ARG A 58 12.52 16.66 35.84
CA ARG A 58 13.83 17.07 35.35
C ARG A 58 13.72 17.44 33.89
N GLY A 59 13.81 18.74 33.65
CA GLY A 59 13.79 19.32 32.32
C GLY A 59 12.37 19.57 31.88
N THR A 60 11.98 20.83 31.91
CA THR A 60 11.19 21.39 30.83
C THR A 60 11.90 20.97 29.54
N ARG A 61 11.49 19.85 28.92
CA ARG A 61 11.79 19.60 27.52
C ARG A 61 11.08 20.76 26.83
N ILE A 62 11.84 21.79 26.49
CA ILE A 62 11.40 22.79 25.54
C ILE A 62 10.96 21.94 24.35
N PHE A 63 9.65 21.83 24.13
CA PHE A 63 9.14 21.37 22.85
C PHE A 63 9.81 22.31 21.88
N LYS A 64 10.85 21.81 21.21
CA LYS A 64 11.38 22.51 20.04
C LYS A 64 10.14 22.61 19.17
N ASN A 65 9.61 23.82 18.99
CA ASN A 65 8.43 24.08 18.16
C ASN A 65 8.81 23.64 16.75
N ASN A 66 8.66 22.35 16.49
CA ASN A 66 9.06 21.69 15.27
C ASN A 66 7.95 21.82 14.22
N ILE A 67 7.04 22.79 14.40
CA ILE A 67 5.93 23.08 13.50
C ILE A 67 6.40 23.16 12.06
N LEU A 68 7.56 23.77 11.79
CA LEU A 68 8.13 23.82 10.44
C LEU A 68 8.49 22.42 9.91
N GLU A 69 9.15 21.59 10.73
CA GLU A 69 9.49 20.19 10.40
C GLU A 69 8.22 19.35 10.22
N CYS A 70 7.20 19.55 11.06
CA CYS A 70 5.89 18.89 10.93
C CYS A 70 5.17 19.28 9.64
N LEU A 71 5.23 20.55 9.21
CA LEU A 71 4.66 20.99 7.94
C LEU A 71 5.43 20.41 6.73
N GLU A 72 6.75 20.30 6.83
CA GLU A 72 7.57 19.65 5.80
C GLU A 72 7.27 18.15 5.70
N ASP A 73 7.16 17.46 6.83
CA ASP A 73 6.77 16.06 6.93
C ASP A 73 5.35 15.84 6.41
N GLU A 74 4.39 16.70 6.77
CA GLU A 74 3.01 16.64 6.29
C GLU A 74 2.99 16.65 4.75
N LYS A 75 3.69 17.61 4.14
CA LYS A 75 3.79 17.70 2.68
C LYS A 75 4.40 16.44 2.07
N TYR A 76 5.50 15.95 2.66
CA TYR A 76 6.16 14.72 2.19
C TYR A 76 5.21 13.51 2.24
N TYR A 77 4.52 13.29 3.36
CA TYR A 77 3.61 12.16 3.50
C TYR A 77 2.36 12.30 2.64
N ILE A 78 1.82 13.49 2.42
CA ILE A 78 0.72 13.74 1.47
C ILE A 78 1.14 13.31 0.05
N GLU A 79 2.32 13.73 -0.40
CA GLU A 79 2.83 13.38 -1.73
C GLU A 79 2.99 11.86 -1.88
N LYS A 80 3.59 11.20 -0.88
CA LYS A 80 3.77 9.73 -0.87
C LYS A 80 2.45 8.98 -0.83
N ARG A 81 1.53 9.39 0.06
CA ARG A 81 0.18 8.83 0.17
C ARG A 81 -0.59 8.95 -1.14
N ASN A 82 -0.53 10.09 -1.81
CA ASN A 82 -1.20 10.29 -3.09
C ASN A 82 -0.59 9.41 -4.21
N ALA A 83 0.74 9.26 -4.25
CA ALA A 83 1.39 8.36 -5.18
C ALA A 83 1.00 6.89 -4.95
N SER A 84 1.00 6.43 -3.70
CA SER A 84 0.56 5.08 -3.35
C SER A 84 -0.93 4.86 -3.65
N LEU A 85 -1.78 5.84 -3.33
CA LEU A 85 -3.22 5.79 -3.64
C LEU A 85 -3.47 5.69 -5.16
N PHE A 86 -2.71 6.42 -5.97
CA PHE A 86 -2.78 6.32 -7.43
C PHE A 86 -2.43 4.89 -7.90
N ALA A 87 -1.33 4.32 -7.40
CA ALA A 87 -0.92 2.96 -7.76
C ALA A 87 -1.94 1.90 -7.34
N VAL A 88 -2.51 2.02 -6.12
CA VAL A 88 -3.57 1.13 -5.62
C VAL A 88 -4.82 1.22 -6.49
N ARG A 89 -5.28 2.44 -6.80
CA ARG A 89 -6.45 2.66 -7.67
C ARG A 89 -6.26 2.08 -9.07
N GLU A 90 -5.05 2.18 -9.61
CA GLU A 90 -4.74 1.60 -10.92
C GLU A 90 -4.94 0.07 -10.91
N ILE A 91 -4.43 -0.63 -9.88
CA ILE A 91 -4.61 -2.08 -9.75
C ILE A 91 -6.06 -2.45 -9.45
N MET A 92 -6.74 -1.73 -8.54
CA MET A 92 -8.15 -2.00 -8.24
C MET A 92 -9.03 -1.94 -9.48
N PHE A 93 -8.77 -0.99 -10.38
CA PHE A 93 -9.46 -0.90 -11.66
C PHE A 93 -9.23 -2.15 -12.53
N TYR A 94 -8.01 -2.68 -12.60
CA TYR A 94 -7.74 -3.93 -13.33
C TYR A 94 -8.46 -5.13 -12.70
N LEU A 95 -8.48 -5.20 -11.36
CA LEU A 95 -9.12 -6.31 -10.65
C LEU A 95 -10.64 -6.36 -10.87
N GLN A 96 -11.30 -5.21 -11.14
CA GLN A 96 -12.74 -5.16 -11.45
C GLN A 96 -13.12 -5.90 -12.75
N GLU A 97 -12.16 -6.17 -13.65
CA GLU A 97 -12.39 -6.88 -14.90
C GLU A 97 -12.24 -8.40 -14.76
N LEU A 98 -11.88 -8.88 -13.57
CA LEU A 98 -11.66 -10.29 -13.27
C LEU A 98 -12.87 -10.89 -12.56
N ASP A 99 -13.07 -12.19 -12.75
CA ASP A 99 -14.03 -12.94 -11.94
C ASP A 99 -13.44 -13.35 -10.58
N ASP A 100 -14.29 -13.83 -9.67
CA ASP A 100 -13.88 -14.17 -8.30
C ASP A 100 -12.78 -15.24 -8.24
N VAL A 101 -12.76 -16.19 -9.18
CA VAL A 101 -11.76 -17.27 -9.22
C VAL A 101 -10.42 -16.72 -9.71
N GLU A 102 -10.44 -15.83 -10.70
CA GLU A 102 -9.26 -15.11 -11.16
C GLU A 102 -8.69 -14.21 -10.05
N ILE A 103 -9.55 -13.51 -9.29
CA ILE A 103 -9.15 -12.69 -8.15
C ILE A 103 -8.52 -13.54 -7.04
N ASP A 104 -9.16 -14.63 -6.61
CA ASP A 104 -8.62 -15.52 -5.56
C ASP A 104 -7.25 -16.09 -5.96
N LEU A 105 -7.06 -16.44 -7.25
CA LEU A 105 -5.77 -16.88 -7.73
C LEU A 105 -4.71 -15.78 -7.63
N LEU A 106 -5.03 -14.55 -8.04
CA LEU A 106 -4.08 -13.43 -7.94
C LEU A 106 -3.78 -13.06 -6.48
N GLU A 107 -4.77 -13.13 -5.60
CA GLU A 107 -4.61 -12.86 -4.18
C GLU A 107 -3.63 -13.86 -3.54
N ARG A 108 -3.81 -15.16 -3.80
CA ARG A 108 -2.88 -16.21 -3.35
C ARG A 108 -1.45 -15.98 -3.85
N VAL A 109 -1.30 -15.57 -5.10
CA VAL A 109 0.02 -15.38 -5.73
C VAL A 109 0.71 -14.11 -5.23
N TYR A 110 0.02 -12.97 -5.17
CA TYR A 110 0.66 -11.68 -4.94
C TYR A 110 0.44 -11.11 -3.53
N TRP A 111 -0.71 -11.37 -2.93
CA TRP A 111 -1.01 -10.87 -1.58
C TRP A 111 -0.44 -11.79 -0.50
N PHE A 112 -0.72 -13.09 -0.64
CA PHE A 112 -0.23 -14.11 0.29
C PHE A 112 1.12 -14.70 -0.10
N GLU A 113 1.62 -14.42 -1.31
CA GLU A 113 2.91 -14.89 -1.81
C GLU A 113 3.07 -16.42 -1.70
N GLN A 114 1.97 -17.15 -1.89
CA GLN A 114 1.94 -18.61 -1.77
C GLN A 114 2.73 -19.26 -2.91
N ASN A 115 3.41 -20.36 -2.60
CA ASN A 115 4.05 -21.18 -3.62
C ASN A 115 2.97 -21.79 -4.55
N TYR A 116 3.22 -21.77 -5.86
CA TYR A 116 2.37 -22.42 -6.86
C TYR A 116 2.07 -23.90 -6.56
N ASP A 117 2.98 -24.64 -5.92
CA ASP A 117 2.72 -26.03 -5.51
C ASP A 117 1.58 -26.09 -4.48
N ARG A 118 1.57 -25.17 -3.50
CA ARG A 118 0.51 -25.06 -2.50
C ARG A 118 -0.81 -24.58 -3.12
N ILE A 119 -0.74 -23.63 -4.04
CA ILE A 119 -1.91 -23.15 -4.78
C ILE A 119 -2.52 -24.30 -5.61
N ALA A 120 -1.68 -25.09 -6.26
CA ALA A 120 -2.10 -26.23 -7.06
C ALA A 120 -2.86 -27.26 -6.22
N GLU A 121 -2.39 -27.56 -5.00
CA GLU A 121 -3.12 -28.40 -4.04
C GLU A 121 -4.52 -27.84 -3.71
N VAL A 122 -4.63 -26.55 -3.43
CA VAL A 122 -5.91 -25.90 -3.09
C VAL A 122 -6.94 -26.04 -4.21
N TYR A 123 -6.53 -25.87 -5.45
CA TYR A 123 -7.42 -25.99 -6.60
C TYR A 123 -7.52 -27.41 -7.17
N SER A 124 -6.83 -28.39 -6.58
CA SER A 124 -6.71 -29.75 -7.14
C SER A 124 -6.22 -29.75 -8.60
N TYR A 125 -5.26 -28.88 -8.90
CA TYR A 125 -4.61 -28.77 -10.21
C TYR A 125 -3.14 -29.16 -10.10
N ASP A 126 -2.48 -29.28 -11.25
CA ASP A 126 -1.04 -29.30 -11.34
C ASP A 126 -0.47 -27.87 -11.39
N LYS A 127 0.78 -27.73 -10.94
CA LYS A 127 1.53 -26.46 -10.96
C LYS A 127 1.49 -25.78 -12.34
N SER A 128 1.62 -26.56 -13.42
CA SER A 128 1.66 -26.00 -14.77
C SER A 128 0.32 -25.37 -15.16
N THR A 129 -0.80 -25.94 -14.72
CA THR A 129 -2.13 -25.35 -14.93
C THR A 129 -2.30 -24.05 -14.15
N ILE A 130 -1.80 -23.98 -12.91
CA ILE A 130 -1.82 -22.71 -12.15
C ILE A 130 -1.02 -21.62 -12.87
N CYS A 131 0.20 -21.94 -13.34
CA CYS A 131 1.01 -21.01 -14.11
C CYS A 131 0.31 -20.53 -15.39
N ARG A 132 -0.35 -21.44 -16.13
CA ARG A 132 -1.12 -21.09 -17.35
C ARG A 132 -2.34 -20.22 -17.04
N LYS A 133 -3.05 -20.50 -15.94
CA LYS A 133 -4.20 -19.68 -15.50
C LYS A 133 -3.75 -18.27 -15.13
N LYS A 134 -2.69 -18.13 -14.33
CA LYS A 134 -2.08 -16.83 -14.02
C LYS A 134 -1.70 -16.08 -15.30
N GLU A 135 -1.06 -16.78 -16.24
CA GLU A 135 -0.65 -16.21 -17.51
C GLU A 135 -1.84 -15.69 -18.34
N ALA A 136 -2.94 -16.45 -18.39
CA ALA A 136 -4.17 -16.04 -19.07
C ALA A 136 -4.78 -14.78 -18.44
N ILE A 137 -4.79 -14.69 -17.10
CA ILE A 137 -5.25 -13.50 -16.36
C ILE A 137 -4.40 -12.28 -16.72
N LEU A 138 -3.07 -12.40 -16.70
CA LEU A 138 -2.18 -11.29 -17.07
C LEU A 138 -2.40 -10.81 -18.51
N GLN A 139 -2.69 -11.73 -19.43
CA GLN A 139 -3.04 -11.38 -20.82
C GLN A 139 -4.40 -10.69 -20.91
N LYS A 140 -5.40 -11.12 -20.12
CA LYS A 140 -6.72 -10.46 -20.03
C LYS A 140 -6.57 -9.02 -19.55
N LEU A 141 -5.87 -8.81 -18.44
CA LEU A 141 -5.61 -7.47 -17.88
C LEU A 141 -4.78 -6.59 -18.83
N GLN A 142 -3.83 -7.17 -19.55
CA GLN A 142 -3.09 -6.45 -20.57
C GLN A 142 -4.03 -5.88 -21.66
N ARG A 143 -5.04 -6.63 -22.09
CA ARG A 143 -6.02 -6.13 -23.08
C ARG A 143 -6.83 -4.96 -22.53
N VAL A 144 -7.18 -4.99 -21.24
CA VAL A 144 -7.85 -3.87 -20.54
C VAL A 144 -6.98 -2.61 -20.60
N SER A 145 -5.68 -2.73 -20.27
CA SER A 145 -4.72 -1.62 -20.33
C SER A 145 -4.64 -1.00 -21.74
N HIS A 146 -4.73 -1.81 -22.80
CA HIS A 146 -4.72 -1.29 -24.17
C HIS A 146 -5.97 -0.47 -24.52
N ARG A 147 -7.15 -0.82 -23.99
CA ARG A 147 -8.39 -0.06 -24.21
C ARG A 147 -8.39 1.32 -23.55
N ARG A 148 -7.52 1.55 -22.55
CA ARG A 148 -7.43 2.80 -21.80
C ARG A 148 -6.59 3.89 -22.49
N HIS A 149 -5.76 3.50 -23.47
CA HIS A 149 -4.84 4.41 -24.18
C HIS A 149 -5.28 4.71 -25.63
N ILE A 150 -6.51 4.37 -26.00
CA ILE A 150 -7.20 4.78 -27.23
C ILE A 150 -8.30 5.76 -26.81
#